data_AF-A0A5J5CUF5-F1
#
_entry.id   AF-A0A5J5CUF5-F1
#
_cell.length_a   1.000
_cell.length_b   1.000
_cell.length_c   1.000
_cell.angle_alpha   90.00
_cell.angle_beta   90.00
_cell.angle_gamma   90.00
#
_symmetry.space_group_name_H-M   'P 1'
#
loop_
_entity.id
_entity.type
_entity.pdbx_description
1 polymer ?
#
loop_
_entity_poly.entity_id
_entity_poly.type
_entity_poly.pdbx_seq_one_letter_code
_entity_poly.pdbx_strand_id
1 'polypeptide(L)'
;MYVAVMTYLGFGIVTLFGYLRDFLRADFVPLYQDFENFYTRNLYMRVRDNWNRPICSLPGPVFDLMERVSDDYNWTFRLTGGTIHNVINMGSYNYLGFAENNADFLKTVAEKTRQYGVGVGSTRQEMGTFVVNVQLY
;
A
#
# COMPACT_ATOMS: atom_id res chain seq x y z
N MET A 1 8.47 25.28 -0.10
CA MET A 1 7.58 26.15 0.71
C MET A 1 6.14 26.16 0.19
N TYR A 2 5.89 26.43 -1.10
CA TYR A 2 4.54 26.44 -1.69
C TYR A 2 3.75 25.14 -1.50
N VAL A 3 4.37 23.98 -1.76
CA VAL A 3 3.71 22.66 -1.59
C VAL A 3 3.22 22.46 -0.16
N ALA A 4 4.05 22.76 0.84
CA ALA A 4 3.65 22.62 2.24
C ALA A 4 2.45 23.53 2.58
N VAL A 5 2.47 24.79 2.16
CA VAL A 5 1.37 25.73 2.39
C VAL A 5 0.07 25.23 1.78
N MET A 6 0.11 24.78 0.53
CA MET A 6 -1.08 24.26 -0.16
C MET A 6 -1.61 22.97 0.47
N THR A 7 -0.73 22.08 0.95
CA THR A 7 -1.13 20.88 1.67
C THR A 7 -1.84 21.21 2.98
N TYR A 8 -1.30 22.13 3.79
CA TYR A 8 -1.95 22.53 5.04
C TYR A 8 -3.28 23.25 4.81
N LEU A 9 -3.35 24.11 3.80
CA LEU A 9 -4.58 24.81 3.43
C LEU A 9 -5.65 23.82 2.94
N GLY A 10 -5.28 22.84 2.11
CA GLY A 10 -6.16 21.77 1.67
C GLY A 10 -6.69 20.93 2.85
N PHE A 11 -5.81 20.56 3.78
CA PHE A 11 -6.20 19.83 4.99
C PHE A 11 -7.18 20.64 5.86
N GLY A 12 -6.93 21.94 6.02
CA GLY A 12 -7.82 22.87 6.72
C GLY A 12 -9.21 22.94 6.09
N ILE A 13 -9.28 23.08 4.76
CA ILE A 13 -10.56 23.11 4.02
C ILE A 13 -11.33 21.81 4.22
N VAL A 14 -10.71 20.65 4.01
CA VAL A 14 -11.38 19.34 4.16
C VAL A 14 -11.89 19.14 5.59
N THR A 15 -11.12 19.59 6.58
CA THR A 15 -11.50 19.51 8.01
C THR A 15 -12.69 20.42 8.32
N LEU A 16 -12.69 21.68 7.85
CA LEU A 16 -13.81 22.61 8.04
C LEU A 16 -15.11 22.09 7.42
N PHE A 17 -15.06 21.60 6.17
CA PHE A 17 -16.22 21.01 5.51
C PHE A 17 -16.66 19.69 6.17
N GLY A 18 -15.73 18.91 6.72
CA GLY A 18 -16.05 17.74 7.53
C GLY A 18 -16.90 18.11 8.73
N TYR A 19 -16.50 19.12 9.51
CA TYR A 19 -17.23 19.53 10.71
C TYR A 19 -18.57 20.16 10.36
N LEU A 20 -18.65 20.94 9.28
CA LEU A 20 -19.91 21.48 8.78
C LEU A 20 -20.90 20.35 8.41
N ARG A 21 -20.42 19.31 7.71
CA ARG A 21 -21.25 18.16 7.33
C ARG A 21 -21.74 17.39 8.56
N ASP A 22 -20.88 17.21 9.54
CA ASP A 22 -21.22 16.51 10.78
C ASP A 22 -22.21 17.32 11.63
N PHE A 23 -22.06 18.64 11.70
CA PHE A 23 -23.02 19.54 12.34
C PHE A 23 -24.42 19.45 11.69
N LEU A 24 -24.49 19.31 10.37
CA LEU A 24 -25.74 19.14 9.63
C LEU A 24 -26.34 17.72 9.74
N ARG A 25 -25.57 16.70 10.14
CA ARG A 25 -26.03 15.31 10.34
C ARG A 25 -26.32 15.07 11.83
N ALA A 26 -27.56 15.28 12.24
CA ALA A 26 -28.01 15.29 13.63
C ALA A 26 -28.04 13.92 14.37
N ASP A 27 -27.26 12.90 13.99
CA ASP A 27 -27.66 11.50 14.28
C ASP A 27 -26.58 10.49 14.68
N PHE A 28 -25.50 10.89 15.38
CA PHE A 28 -24.58 9.89 15.95
C PHE A 28 -24.23 10.17 17.41
N VAL A 29 -24.58 9.23 18.29
CA VAL A 29 -24.08 9.17 19.68
C VAL A 29 -22.62 8.69 19.63
N PRO A 30 -21.64 9.47 20.14
CA PRO A 30 -20.23 9.08 20.06
C PRO A 30 -19.92 7.92 21.01
N LEU A 31 -19.44 6.80 20.45
CA LEU A 31 -18.94 5.63 21.19
C LEU A 31 -17.41 5.64 21.38
N TYR A 32 -16.67 6.44 20.61
CA TYR A 32 -15.19 6.54 20.58
C TYR A 32 -14.74 8.02 20.44
N GLN A 33 -13.44 8.30 20.62
CA GLN A 33 -12.86 9.65 20.51
C GLN A 33 -13.37 10.39 19.27
N ASP A 34 -13.87 11.62 19.47
CA ASP A 34 -14.57 12.39 18.44
C ASP A 34 -13.74 12.58 17.16
N PHE A 35 -12.43 12.77 17.30
CA PHE A 35 -11.55 13.03 16.15
C PHE A 35 -11.25 11.80 15.29
N GLU A 36 -11.13 10.60 15.86
CA GLU A 36 -10.84 9.39 15.08
C GLU A 36 -12.02 9.01 14.17
N ASN A 37 -13.23 9.09 14.71
CA ASN A 37 -14.47 8.89 13.96
C ASN A 37 -14.63 9.95 12.86
N PHE A 38 -14.36 11.21 13.22
CA PHE A 38 -14.34 12.31 12.27
C PHE A 38 -13.35 12.06 11.12
N TYR A 39 -12.10 11.76 11.46
CA TYR A 39 -11.02 11.53 10.51
C TYR A 39 -11.36 10.38 9.58
N THR A 40 -11.84 9.26 10.13
CA THR A 40 -12.23 8.09 9.35
C THR A 40 -13.32 8.45 8.35
N ARG A 41 -14.44 9.03 8.82
CA ARG A 41 -15.62 9.33 8.02
C ARG A 41 -15.40 10.41 6.96
N ASN A 42 -14.69 11.49 7.31
CA ASN A 42 -14.62 12.69 6.49
C ASN A 42 -13.32 12.79 5.69
N LEU A 43 -12.22 12.22 6.14
CA LEU A 43 -10.94 12.29 5.44
C LEU A 43 -10.60 10.94 4.82
N TYR A 44 -10.44 9.91 5.66
CA TYR A 44 -9.93 8.62 5.22
C TYR A 44 -10.81 7.97 4.16
N MET A 45 -12.14 7.87 4.38
CA MET A 45 -13.03 7.24 3.39
C MET A 45 -12.89 7.91 2.01
N ARG A 46 -12.77 9.23 1.94
CA ARG A 46 -12.64 9.94 0.66
C ARG A 46 -11.36 9.63 -0.07
N VAL A 47 -10.22 9.56 0.63
CA VAL A 47 -8.91 9.37 -0.01
C VAL A 47 -8.55 7.88 -0.19
N ARG A 48 -9.25 6.98 0.51
CA ARG A 48 -8.99 5.52 0.49
C ARG A 48 -8.95 4.90 -0.90
N ASP A 49 -9.61 5.49 -1.91
CA ASP A 49 -9.53 4.94 -3.27
C ASP A 49 -8.10 4.95 -3.86
N ASN A 50 -7.20 5.77 -3.34
CA ASN A 50 -5.80 5.82 -3.76
C ASN A 50 -4.95 4.68 -3.15
N TRP A 51 -5.46 3.96 -2.14
CA TRP A 51 -4.69 2.95 -1.39
C TRP A 51 -5.35 1.57 -1.44
N ASN A 52 -4.63 0.55 -0.96
CA ASN A 52 -5.15 -0.82 -0.83
C ASN A 52 -5.72 -1.37 -2.15
N ARG A 53 -5.12 -0.99 -3.29
CA ARG A 53 -5.51 -1.50 -4.60
C ARG A 53 -4.75 -2.81 -4.86
N PRO A 54 -5.45 -3.93 -5.10
CA PRO A 54 -4.79 -5.20 -5.40
C PRO A 54 -3.96 -5.10 -6.68
N ILE A 55 -2.72 -5.59 -6.62
CA ILE A 55 -1.84 -5.72 -7.78
C ILE A 55 -2.11 -7.08 -8.44
N CYS A 56 -2.23 -7.10 -9.76
CA CYS A 56 -2.57 -8.28 -10.56
C CYS A 56 -1.39 -8.83 -11.37
N SER A 57 -0.25 -8.16 -11.39
CA SER A 57 0.95 -8.60 -12.09
C SER A 57 2.17 -8.63 -11.16
N LEU A 58 3.34 -8.92 -11.73
CA LEU A 58 4.60 -8.69 -11.04
C LEU A 58 4.78 -7.18 -10.73
N PRO A 59 5.26 -6.83 -9.52
CA PRO A 59 5.32 -5.45 -9.05
C PRO A 59 6.51 -4.69 -9.63
N GLY A 60 6.38 -4.23 -10.88
CA GLY A 60 7.51 -3.65 -11.61
C GLY A 60 7.46 -2.18 -11.92
N PRO A 61 8.33 -1.67 -12.82
CA PRO A 61 8.26 -0.28 -13.28
C PRO A 61 6.88 0.07 -13.81
N VAL A 62 6.22 -0.95 -14.36
CA VAL A 62 4.84 -0.94 -14.80
C VAL A 62 4.17 -2.22 -14.28
N PHE A 63 2.95 -2.10 -13.76
CA PHE A 63 2.18 -3.23 -13.27
C PHE A 63 0.68 -3.05 -13.53
N ASP A 64 -0.06 -4.14 -13.40
CA ASP A 64 -1.51 -4.17 -13.57
C ASP A 64 -2.21 -4.06 -12.22
N LEU A 65 -3.23 -3.21 -12.15
CA LEU A 65 -4.05 -3.02 -10.96
C LEU A 65 -5.43 -3.62 -11.16
N MET A 66 -5.99 -4.19 -10.10
CA MET A 66 -7.39 -4.62 -10.13
C MET A 66 -8.30 -3.41 -10.19
N GLU A 67 -9.18 -3.38 -11.17
CA GLU A 67 -10.19 -2.34 -11.27
C GLU A 67 -11.24 -2.53 -10.17
N ARG A 68 -11.58 -1.42 -9.51
CA ARG A 68 -12.65 -1.36 -8.52
C ARG A 68 -13.48 -0.10 -8.72
N VAL A 69 -14.75 -0.22 -8.39
CA VAL A 69 -15.71 0.88 -8.40
C VAL A 69 -16.34 1.02 -7.03
N SER A 70 -16.72 2.24 -6.68
CA SER A 70 -17.50 2.55 -5.49
C SER A 70 -18.66 3.45 -5.88
N ASP A 71 -19.86 3.01 -5.51
CA ASP A 71 -21.11 3.73 -5.76
C ASP A 71 -21.53 4.55 -4.52
N ASP A 72 -20.75 4.50 -3.43
CA ASP A 72 -21.12 4.98 -2.10
C ASP A 72 -20.06 5.90 -1.47
N TYR A 73 -19.31 6.67 -2.27
CA TYR A 73 -18.22 7.54 -1.80
C TYR A 73 -17.11 6.79 -1.04
N ASN A 74 -16.63 5.68 -1.62
CA ASN A 74 -15.51 4.85 -1.15
C ASN A 74 -15.78 4.13 0.18
N TRP A 75 -17.05 3.96 0.56
CA TRP A 75 -17.44 3.18 1.74
C TRP A 75 -17.25 1.69 1.51
N THR A 76 -17.73 1.23 0.36
CA THR A 76 -17.51 -0.12 -0.14
C THR A 76 -16.87 -0.07 -1.51
N PHE A 77 -16.16 -1.15 -1.85
CA PHE A 77 -15.55 -1.33 -3.15
C PHE A 77 -16.02 -2.63 -3.75
N ARG A 78 -16.48 -2.56 -5.00
CA ARG A 78 -16.79 -3.72 -5.82
C ARG A 78 -15.70 -3.89 -6.86
N LEU A 79 -15.09 -5.07 -6.86
CA LEU A 79 -14.12 -5.46 -7.89
C LEU A 79 -14.91 -5.76 -9.17
N THR A 80 -14.50 -5.17 -10.29
CA THR A 80 -15.20 -5.34 -11.57
C THR A 80 -14.79 -6.63 -12.29
N GLY A 81 -13.67 -7.24 -11.86
CA GLY A 81 -13.00 -8.32 -12.57
C GLY A 81 -12.11 -7.82 -13.71
N GLY A 82 -12.18 -6.54 -14.05
CA GLY A 82 -11.27 -5.89 -14.98
C GLY A 82 -9.91 -5.59 -14.35
N THR A 83 -8.93 -5.41 -15.22
CA THR A 83 -7.57 -5.02 -14.85
C THR A 83 -7.21 -3.72 -15.55
N ILE A 84 -6.76 -2.74 -14.77
CA ILE A 84 -6.15 -1.51 -15.28
C ILE A 84 -4.71 -1.86 -15.63
N HIS A 85 -4.45 -1.97 -16.93
CA HIS A 85 -3.14 -2.35 -17.43
C HIS A 85 -2.18 -1.17 -17.47
N ASN A 86 -0.89 -1.49 -17.40
CA ASN A 86 0.20 -0.56 -17.65
C ASN A 86 0.26 0.65 -16.70
N VAL A 87 0.02 0.43 -15.40
CA VAL A 87 0.12 1.47 -14.37
C VAL A 87 1.58 1.69 -13.99
N ILE A 88 2.03 2.94 -13.99
CA ILE A 88 3.41 3.31 -13.68
C ILE A 88 3.68 3.22 -12.17
N ASN A 89 4.76 2.54 -11.80
CA ASN A 89 5.23 2.43 -10.43
C ASN A 89 6.24 3.52 -10.11
N MET A 90 5.76 4.65 -9.57
CA MET A 90 6.64 5.73 -9.11
C MET A 90 7.17 5.54 -7.68
N GLY A 91 6.78 4.47 -6.99
CA GLY A 91 7.15 4.20 -5.60
C GLY A 91 8.21 3.11 -5.42
N SER A 92 8.69 2.51 -6.51
CA SER A 92 9.64 1.40 -6.44
C SER A 92 11.05 1.87 -6.11
N TYR A 93 11.68 1.18 -5.16
CA TYR A 93 13.13 1.31 -4.89
C TYR A 93 13.97 0.38 -5.77
N ASN A 94 13.34 -0.47 -6.61
CA ASN A 94 14.02 -1.37 -7.54
C ASN A 94 14.40 -0.62 -8.85
N TYR A 95 15.24 0.41 -8.73
CA TYR A 95 15.55 1.32 -9.84
C TYR A 95 16.22 0.64 -11.05
N LEU A 96 17.02 -0.39 -10.80
CA LEU A 96 17.77 -1.13 -11.82
C LEU A 96 17.04 -2.38 -12.32
N GLY A 97 15.85 -2.67 -11.76
CA GLY A 97 15.07 -3.83 -12.18
C GLY A 97 15.66 -5.17 -11.75
N PHE A 98 16.71 -5.23 -10.92
CA PHE A 98 17.32 -6.51 -10.52
C PHE A 98 16.38 -7.46 -9.80
N ALA A 99 15.38 -6.92 -9.10
CA ALA A 99 14.35 -7.75 -8.46
C ALA A 99 13.32 -8.33 -9.45
N GLU A 100 13.41 -8.03 -10.75
CA GLU A 100 12.41 -8.38 -11.76
C GLU A 100 12.95 -8.70 -13.15
N ASN A 101 12.08 -9.28 -13.99
CA ASN A 101 12.21 -9.38 -15.45
C ASN A 101 13.30 -10.31 -16.00
N ASN A 102 14.13 -10.92 -15.17
CA ASN A 102 14.99 -12.01 -15.62
C ASN A 102 14.78 -13.28 -14.79
N ALA A 103 14.21 -14.30 -15.44
CA ALA A 103 14.04 -15.62 -14.85
C ALA A 103 15.37 -16.22 -14.38
N ASP A 104 16.50 -15.83 -14.97
CA ASP A 104 17.83 -16.32 -14.58
C ASP A 104 18.24 -15.84 -13.19
N PHE A 105 17.85 -14.63 -12.77
CA PHE A 105 18.10 -14.16 -11.40
C PHE A 105 17.28 -14.96 -10.38
N LEU A 106 16.07 -15.39 -10.77
CA LEU A 106 15.20 -16.18 -9.91
C LEU A 106 15.62 -17.65 -9.81
N LYS A 107 16.33 -18.20 -10.81
CA LYS A 107 16.82 -19.60 -10.78
C LYS A 107 17.72 -19.85 -9.58
N THR A 108 18.74 -19.01 -9.39
CA THR A 108 19.68 -19.14 -8.27
C THR A 108 18.95 -19.04 -6.93
N VAL A 109 18.01 -18.09 -6.79
CA VAL A 109 17.21 -17.93 -5.58
C VAL A 109 16.35 -19.19 -5.35
N ALA A 110 15.63 -19.66 -6.35
CA ALA A 110 14.78 -20.84 -6.25
C ALA A 110 15.57 -22.11 -5.90
N GLU A 111 16.75 -22.30 -6.48
CA GLU A 111 17.65 -23.41 -6.14
C GLU A 111 18.12 -23.35 -4.69
N LYS A 112 18.55 -22.17 -4.22
CA LYS A 112 18.98 -21.99 -2.83
C LYS A 112 17.83 -22.13 -1.85
N THR A 113 16.64 -21.65 -2.18
CA THR A 113 15.43 -21.84 -1.36
C THR A 113 15.04 -23.31 -1.28
N ARG A 114 15.14 -24.09 -2.37
CA ARG A 114 14.92 -25.56 -2.32
C ARG A 114 15.97 -26.28 -1.48
N GLN A 115 17.22 -25.80 -1.51
CA GLN A 115 18.33 -26.41 -0.78
C GLN A 115 18.28 -26.11 0.73
N TYR A 116 18.00 -24.87 1.12
CA TYR A 116 18.12 -24.40 2.51
C TYR A 116 16.78 -24.07 3.17
N GLY A 117 15.67 -24.11 2.44
CA GLY A 117 14.36 -23.67 2.92
C GLY A 117 14.17 -22.15 2.84
N VAL A 118 13.05 -21.67 3.38
CA VAL A 118 12.65 -20.26 3.34
C VAL A 118 13.07 -19.46 4.58
N GLY A 119 13.41 -20.15 5.67
CA GLY A 119 13.66 -19.53 6.97
C GLY A 119 14.96 -20.01 7.59
N VAL A 120 15.64 -19.10 8.28
CA VAL A 120 16.88 -19.39 9.02
C VAL A 120 16.56 -20.03 10.39
N GLY A 121 15.45 -19.64 11.03
CA GLY A 121 14.93 -20.29 12.24
C GLY A 121 15.71 -20.11 13.54
N SER A 122 16.86 -19.40 13.53
CA SER A 122 17.68 -19.13 14.71
C SER A 122 18.60 -17.91 14.46
N THR A 123 19.23 -17.41 15.52
CA THR A 123 20.16 -16.27 15.44
C THR A 123 21.53 -16.68 14.89
N ARG A 124 22.33 -15.72 14.42
CA ARG A 124 23.69 -15.99 13.91
C ARG A 124 24.64 -16.58 14.96
N GLN A 125 24.43 -16.28 16.24
CA GLN A 125 25.26 -16.79 17.35
C GLN A 125 24.93 -18.24 17.73
N GLU A 126 23.80 -18.76 17.26
CA GLU A 126 23.36 -20.13 17.46
C GLU A 126 23.52 -20.93 16.15
N MET A 127 22.42 -21.47 15.60
CA MET A 127 22.42 -22.30 14.38
C MET A 127 21.96 -21.52 13.13
N GLY A 128 21.75 -20.20 13.23
CA GLY A 128 21.26 -19.38 12.12
C GLY A 128 22.31 -18.93 11.10
N THR A 129 23.55 -19.40 11.19
CA THR A 129 24.61 -19.03 10.24
C THR A 129 24.72 -20.06 9.11
N PHE A 130 24.12 -19.76 7.95
CA PHE A 130 24.27 -20.56 6.73
C PHE A 130 25.50 -20.17 5.92
N VAL A 131 25.95 -21.07 5.04
CA VAL A 131 27.08 -20.85 4.13
C VAL A 131 26.85 -19.63 3.23
N VAL A 132 25.62 -19.40 2.78
CA VAL A 132 25.26 -18.21 1.98
C VAL A 132 25.48 -16.90 2.75
N ASN A 133 25.28 -16.90 4.07
CA ASN A 133 25.53 -15.71 4.90
C ASN A 133 27.02 -15.38 5.00
N VAL A 134 27.92 -16.35 4.77
CA VAL A 134 29.37 -16.12 4.76
C VAL A 134 29.84 -15.63 3.39
N GLN A 135 29.19 -16.06 2.31
CA GLN A 135 29.56 -15.68 0.94
C GLN A 135 29.13 -14.26 0.55
N LEU A 136 28.16 -13.69 1.25
CA LEU A 136 27.62 -12.34 0.99
C LEU A 136 28.35 -11.23 1.76
N TYR A 137 29.32 -11.57 2.60
CA TYR A 137 30.23 -10.64 3.29
C TYR A 137 31.58 -10.60 2.59
#